data_AF-A0A139AQG8-F1
#
_entry.id   AF-A0A139AQG8-F1
#
_cell.length_a   1.000
_cell.length_b   1.000
_cell.length_c   1.000
_cell.angle_alpha   90.00
_cell.angle_beta   90.00
_cell.angle_gamma   90.00
#
_symmetry.space_group_name_H-M   'P 1'
#
loop_
_entity.id
_entity.type
_entity.pdbx_description
1 polymer ?
#
loop_
_entity_poly.entity_id
_entity_poly.type
_entity_poly.pdbx_seq_one_letter_code
_entity_poly.pdbx_strand_id
1 'polypeptide(L)'
;MPPLSYYAALICSLAAAYVGITAARPAFLILVVAASAAILTWSPLTLSQKAKILALLPLGLASLLSFLLLPPSSQSAYLPLFTSYITFAVLANVFMMVFVPTDGTKRAWACRFACTGLTAWLVRQCNDAGWSTVAIDPPSTSGAFLFTAVSAEWITAHAIYRAALVTLPAFDWARHVGLEPASLTLTTLLYHYYATSAYAPPSQHPWERYFGLADTLAAPLFAAASSLYDALYPATLDNTSWGKERFSPPVDAILALLVAGVGSFAWTQAFM
;
A
#
# COMPACT_ATOMS: atom_id res chain seq x y z
N MET A 1 6.09 20.98 8.90
CA MET A 1 6.50 20.15 7.73
C MET A 1 7.60 19.20 8.20
N PRO A 2 7.62 17.94 7.75
CA PRO A 2 8.71 17.01 8.04
C PRO A 2 10.06 17.56 7.56
N PRO A 3 11.16 17.34 8.28
CA PRO A 3 12.48 17.79 7.86
C PRO A 3 12.94 17.04 6.60
N LEU A 4 13.87 17.64 5.85
CA LEU A 4 14.46 17.00 4.67
C LEU A 4 15.04 15.61 4.97
N SER A 5 15.56 15.40 6.19
CA SER A 5 16.07 14.11 6.66
C SER A 5 15.01 13.01 6.68
N TYR A 6 13.73 13.34 6.93
CA TYR A 6 12.63 12.37 6.86
C TYR A 6 12.44 11.86 5.44
N TYR A 7 12.35 12.78 4.47
CA TYR A 7 12.17 12.42 3.06
C TYR A 7 13.39 11.68 2.50
N ALA A 8 14.61 12.08 2.89
CA ALA A 8 15.82 11.36 2.52
C ALA A 8 15.82 9.91 3.06
N ALA A 9 15.47 9.72 4.34
CA ALA A 9 15.37 8.39 4.93
C ALA A 9 14.30 7.52 4.24
N LEU A 10 13.16 8.12 3.88
CA LEU A 10 12.10 7.44 3.16
C LEU A 10 12.53 7.02 1.74
N ILE A 11 13.19 7.90 0.99
CA ILE A 11 13.76 7.59 -0.34
C ILE A 11 14.78 6.46 -0.23
N CYS A 12 15.70 6.54 0.74
CA CYS A 12 16.67 5.47 0.99
C CYS A 12 15.97 4.14 1.34
N SER A 13 14.89 4.18 2.11
CA SER A 13 14.12 2.99 2.48
C SER A 13 13.41 2.38 1.27
N LEU A 14 12.83 3.20 0.38
CA LEU A 14 12.21 2.75 -0.86
C LEU A 14 13.25 2.14 -1.82
N ALA A 15 14.43 2.76 -1.95
CA ALA A 15 15.53 2.22 -2.74
C ALA A 15 16.04 0.89 -2.15
N ALA A 16 16.21 0.81 -0.83
CA ALA A 16 16.58 -0.42 -0.13
C ALA A 16 15.53 -1.52 -0.31
N ALA A 17 14.25 -1.16 -0.34
CA ALA A 17 13.17 -2.12 -0.59
C ALA A 17 13.17 -2.64 -2.03
N TYR A 18 13.41 -1.76 -3.01
CA TYR A 18 13.57 -2.16 -4.41
C TYR A 18 14.75 -3.12 -4.59
N VAL A 19 15.93 -2.80 -4.03
CA VAL A 19 17.10 -3.69 -4.04
C VAL A 19 16.82 -4.97 -3.26
N GLY A 20 16.13 -4.86 -2.13
CA GLY A 20 15.74 -5.96 -1.27
C GLY A 20 14.87 -6.98 -1.96
N ILE A 21 13.81 -6.54 -2.65
CA ILE A 21 12.89 -7.46 -3.34
C ILE A 21 13.48 -8.07 -4.60
N THR A 22 14.37 -7.36 -5.29
CA THR A 22 14.97 -7.81 -6.57
C THR A 22 16.23 -8.63 -6.39
N ALA A 23 17.08 -8.32 -5.40
CA ALA A 23 18.42 -8.89 -5.29
C ALA A 23 18.80 -9.39 -3.89
N ALA A 24 18.19 -8.88 -2.80
CA ALA A 24 18.66 -9.11 -1.44
C ALA A 24 17.56 -9.50 -0.43
N ARG A 25 16.63 -10.39 -0.84
CA ARG A 25 15.43 -10.73 -0.07
C ARG A 25 15.68 -11.19 1.37
N PRO A 26 16.67 -12.06 1.67
CA PRO A 26 16.92 -12.48 3.05
C PRO A 26 17.35 -11.31 3.94
N ALA A 27 18.25 -10.46 3.45
CA ALA A 27 18.70 -9.28 4.17
C ALA A 27 17.54 -8.29 4.38
N PHE A 28 16.69 -8.12 3.37
CA PHE A 28 15.53 -7.25 3.47
C PHE A 28 14.49 -7.78 4.46
N LEU A 29 14.24 -9.10 4.50
CA LEU A 29 13.38 -9.72 5.51
C LEU A 29 13.91 -9.47 6.93
N ILE A 30 15.20 -9.68 7.16
CA ILE A 30 15.82 -9.41 8.47
C ILE A 30 15.63 -7.95 8.86
N LEU A 31 15.85 -7.01 7.93
CA LEU A 31 15.66 -5.58 8.16
C LEU A 31 14.19 -5.27 8.53
N VAL A 32 13.22 -5.81 7.79
CA VAL A 32 11.78 -5.61 8.05
C VAL A 32 11.41 -6.15 9.43
N VAL A 33 11.87 -7.34 9.80
CA VAL A 33 11.60 -7.95 11.11
C VAL A 33 12.24 -7.13 12.23
N ALA A 34 13.50 -6.71 12.08
CA ALA A 34 14.21 -5.89 13.06
C ALA A 34 13.55 -4.52 13.24
N ALA A 35 13.18 -3.85 12.15
CA ALA A 35 12.45 -2.58 12.19
C ALA A 35 11.08 -2.74 12.85
N SER A 36 10.35 -3.83 12.55
CA SER A 36 9.07 -4.14 13.19
C SER A 36 9.22 -4.27 14.70
N ALA A 37 10.21 -5.06 15.15
CA ALA A 37 10.49 -5.26 16.56
C ALA A 37 10.82 -3.92 17.24
N ALA A 38 11.75 -3.14 16.67
CA ALA A 38 12.16 -1.84 17.20
C ALA A 38 10.98 -0.85 17.32
N ILE A 39 10.10 -0.78 16.31
CA ILE A 39 8.93 0.09 16.34
C ILE A 39 7.96 -0.37 17.44
N LEU A 40 7.67 -1.66 17.52
CA LEU A 40 6.68 -2.18 18.46
C LEU A 40 7.12 -2.09 19.92
N THR A 41 8.44 -2.16 20.18
CA THR A 41 9.03 -2.08 21.52
C THR A 41 9.32 -0.65 21.96
N TRP A 42 9.85 0.21 21.07
CA TRP A 42 10.40 1.51 21.47
C TRP A 42 9.55 2.70 21.03
N SER A 43 8.64 2.57 20.06
CA SER A 43 7.80 3.69 19.63
C SER A 43 6.60 3.87 20.57
N PRO A 44 6.24 5.11 20.95
CA PRO A 44 5.12 5.42 21.84
C PRO A 44 3.76 5.33 21.10
N LEU A 45 3.54 4.25 20.36
CA LEU A 45 2.34 4.02 19.56
C LEU A 45 1.16 3.58 20.43
N THR A 46 -0.04 4.05 20.07
CA THR A 46 -1.30 3.52 20.60
C THR A 46 -1.53 2.07 20.15
N LEU A 47 -2.46 1.36 20.81
CA LEU A 47 -2.78 -0.02 20.43
C LEU A 47 -3.22 -0.15 18.96
N SER A 48 -4.04 0.79 18.47
CA SER A 48 -4.49 0.79 17.08
C SER A 48 -3.34 1.04 16.08
N GLN A 49 -2.40 1.92 16.44
CA GLN A 49 -1.18 2.15 15.65
C GLN A 49 -0.27 0.92 15.65
N LYS A 50 -0.09 0.26 16.80
CA LYS A 50 0.67 -1.01 16.88
C LYS A 50 0.01 -2.11 16.05
N ALA A 51 -1.31 -2.24 16.09
CA ALA A 51 -2.06 -3.19 15.27
C ALA A 51 -1.86 -2.92 13.77
N LYS A 52 -1.89 -1.64 13.35
CA LYS A 52 -1.58 -1.25 11.96
C LYS A 52 -0.14 -1.64 11.57
N ILE A 53 0.84 -1.39 12.45
CA ILE A 53 2.23 -1.78 12.19
C ILE A 53 2.39 -3.30 12.08
N LEU A 54 1.75 -4.07 12.97
CA LEU A 54 1.72 -5.53 12.88
C LEU A 54 1.12 -6.02 11.56
N ALA A 55 0.00 -5.42 11.13
CA ALA A 55 -0.66 -5.78 9.88
C ALA A 55 0.20 -5.48 8.64
N LEU A 56 0.89 -4.33 8.62
CA LEU A 56 1.64 -3.88 7.43
C LEU A 56 3.03 -4.50 7.33
N LEU A 57 3.78 -4.58 8.44
CA LEU A 57 5.18 -5.03 8.41
C LEU A 57 5.32 -6.55 8.59
N PRO A 58 5.15 -7.15 9.78
CA PRO A 58 5.38 -8.59 9.94
C PRO A 58 4.32 -9.43 9.23
N LEU A 59 3.04 -9.06 9.31
CA LEU A 59 1.97 -9.81 8.65
C LEU A 59 1.82 -9.45 7.17
N GLY A 60 2.24 -8.27 6.73
CA GLY A 60 2.18 -7.90 5.31
C GLY A 60 3.49 -8.23 4.60
N LEU A 61 4.45 -7.31 4.73
CA LEU A 61 5.69 -7.36 3.97
C LEU A 61 6.59 -8.55 4.34
N ALA A 62 6.75 -8.86 5.62
CA ALA A 62 7.65 -9.95 6.05
C ALA A 62 7.09 -11.33 5.67
N SER A 63 5.78 -11.55 5.74
CA SER A 63 5.19 -12.82 5.27
C SER A 63 5.36 -12.99 3.77
N LEU A 64 5.24 -11.92 2.99
CA LEU A 64 5.50 -11.92 1.55
C LEU A 64 6.95 -12.29 1.24
N LEU A 65 7.91 -11.63 1.89
CA LEU A 65 9.32 -11.95 1.73
C LEU A 65 9.64 -13.37 2.18
N SER A 66 9.04 -13.83 3.28
CA SER A 66 9.21 -15.21 3.78
C SER A 66 8.69 -16.23 2.77
N PHE A 67 7.50 -16.01 2.19
CA PHE A 67 6.95 -16.87 1.15
C PHE A 67 7.87 -16.94 -0.07
N LEU A 68 8.39 -15.80 -0.53
CA LEU A 68 9.32 -15.72 -1.66
C LEU A 68 10.70 -16.36 -1.41
N LEU A 69 11.03 -16.64 -0.15
CA LEU A 69 12.25 -17.35 0.25
C LEU A 69 12.03 -18.85 0.46
N LEU A 70 10.79 -19.33 0.42
CA LEU A 70 10.51 -20.76 0.54
C LEU A 70 11.08 -21.52 -0.68
N PRO A 71 11.46 -22.80 -0.50
CA PRO A 71 11.80 -23.67 -1.63
C PRO A 71 10.64 -23.81 -2.62
N PRO A 72 10.93 -24.09 -3.90
CA PRO A 72 9.96 -24.42 -4.95
C PRO A 72 8.74 -25.25 -4.55
N SER A 73 9.00 -26.40 -3.96
CA SER A 73 7.97 -27.36 -3.57
C SER A 73 7.06 -26.79 -2.50
N SER A 74 7.63 -26.08 -1.52
CA SER A 74 6.88 -25.40 -0.48
C SER A 74 6.07 -24.24 -1.02
N GLN A 75 6.62 -23.41 -1.92
CA GLN A 75 5.86 -22.33 -2.55
C GLN A 75 4.65 -22.88 -3.29
N SER A 76 4.83 -23.91 -4.12
CA SER A 76 3.71 -24.54 -4.84
C SER A 76 2.66 -25.12 -3.90
N ALA A 77 3.07 -25.79 -2.82
CA ALA A 77 2.16 -26.38 -1.84
C ALA A 77 1.35 -25.34 -1.05
N TYR A 78 1.99 -24.22 -0.68
CA TYR A 78 1.35 -23.16 0.13
C TYR A 78 0.74 -22.04 -0.70
N LEU A 79 0.95 -22.01 -2.03
CA LEU A 79 0.48 -20.95 -2.91
C LEU A 79 -1.03 -20.69 -2.75
N PRO A 80 -1.94 -21.70 -2.76
CA PRO A 80 -3.38 -21.42 -2.63
C PRO A 80 -3.75 -20.73 -1.32
N LEU A 81 -3.13 -21.15 -0.21
CA LEU A 81 -3.34 -20.54 1.11
C LEU A 81 -2.79 -19.12 1.14
N PHE A 82 -1.58 -18.92 0.61
CA PHE A 82 -0.92 -17.62 0.59
C PHE A 82 -1.63 -16.63 -0.34
N THR A 83 -2.17 -17.09 -1.47
CA THR A 83 -3.04 -16.31 -2.36
C THR A 83 -4.30 -15.84 -1.64
N SER A 84 -4.97 -16.73 -0.92
CA SER A 84 -6.17 -16.38 -0.13
C SER A 84 -5.82 -15.35 0.95
N TYR A 85 -4.70 -15.56 1.64
CA TYR A 85 -4.18 -14.66 2.66
C TYR A 85 -3.90 -13.25 2.12
N ILE A 86 -3.12 -13.13 1.06
CA ILE A 86 -2.78 -11.83 0.47
C ILE A 86 -4.02 -11.14 -0.08
N THR A 87 -4.91 -11.88 -0.74
CA THR A 87 -6.13 -11.26 -1.27
C THR A 87 -7.00 -10.70 -0.15
N PHE A 88 -7.16 -11.43 0.95
CA PHE A 88 -7.83 -10.93 2.14
C PHE A 88 -7.10 -9.71 2.73
N ALA A 89 -5.78 -9.75 2.83
CA ALA A 89 -4.99 -8.64 3.37
C ALA A 89 -5.12 -7.36 2.54
N VAL A 90 -5.09 -7.46 1.21
CA VAL A 90 -5.28 -6.33 0.28
C VAL A 90 -6.70 -5.77 0.42
N LEU A 91 -7.72 -6.63 0.37
CA LEU A 91 -9.12 -6.21 0.54
C LEU A 91 -9.35 -5.54 1.89
N ALA A 92 -8.82 -6.12 2.97
CA ALA A 92 -8.91 -5.56 4.30
C ALA A 92 -8.19 -4.20 4.38
N ASN A 93 -7.00 -4.06 3.81
CA ASN A 93 -6.26 -2.79 3.83
C ASN A 93 -7.03 -1.66 3.15
N VAL A 94 -7.64 -1.93 1.99
CA VAL A 94 -8.48 -0.95 1.29
C VAL A 94 -9.75 -0.68 2.11
N PHE A 95 -10.49 -1.72 2.50
CA PHE A 95 -11.77 -1.61 3.21
C PHE A 95 -11.65 -0.88 4.55
N MET A 96 -10.56 -1.09 5.30
CA MET A 96 -10.35 -0.47 6.59
C MET A 96 -10.33 1.07 6.51
N MET A 97 -10.07 1.65 5.33
CA MET A 97 -10.10 3.10 5.14
C MET A 97 -11.53 3.68 5.21
N VAL A 98 -12.59 2.86 5.12
CA VAL A 98 -13.97 3.29 5.41
C VAL A 98 -14.11 3.78 6.85
N PHE A 99 -13.34 3.22 7.79
CA PHE A 99 -13.42 3.56 9.21
C PHE A 99 -12.55 4.75 9.61
N VAL A 100 -11.89 5.42 8.66
CA VAL A 100 -11.15 6.66 8.94
C VAL A 100 -12.12 7.69 9.55
N PRO A 101 -11.72 8.40 10.64
CA PRO A 101 -12.53 9.45 11.24
C PRO A 101 -12.92 10.52 10.23
N THR A 102 -14.21 10.92 10.24
CA THR A 102 -14.76 11.87 9.26
C THR A 102 -14.53 13.32 9.62
N ASP A 103 -14.40 13.62 10.91
CA ASP A 103 -14.26 14.96 11.47
C ASP A 103 -15.25 15.99 10.89
N GLY A 104 -16.43 15.52 10.46
CA GLY A 104 -17.52 16.34 9.91
C GLY A 104 -17.33 16.84 8.47
N THR A 105 -16.24 16.51 7.77
CA THR A 105 -15.95 17.04 6.42
C THR A 105 -16.76 16.34 5.32
N LYS A 106 -17.15 17.05 4.26
CA LYS A 106 -17.87 16.44 3.12
C LYS A 106 -16.98 15.46 2.38
N ARG A 107 -15.69 15.81 2.22
CA ARG A 107 -14.71 14.97 1.54
C ARG A 107 -14.49 13.63 2.26
N ALA A 108 -14.60 13.56 3.59
CA ALA A 108 -14.49 12.30 4.31
C ALA A 108 -15.65 11.35 4.01
N TRP A 109 -16.88 11.87 3.94
CA TRP A 109 -18.04 11.07 3.52
C TRP A 109 -17.89 10.57 2.08
N ALA A 110 -17.42 11.43 1.17
CA ALA A 110 -17.12 11.02 -0.20
C ALA A 110 -16.02 9.95 -0.24
N CYS A 111 -14.96 10.07 0.57
CA CYS A 111 -13.91 9.06 0.69
C CYS A 111 -14.46 7.71 1.17
N ARG A 112 -15.37 7.69 2.15
CA ARG A 112 -16.03 6.43 2.58
C ARG A 112 -16.82 5.79 1.46
N PHE A 113 -17.61 6.59 0.75
CA PHE A 113 -18.39 6.13 -0.39
C PHE A 113 -17.50 5.55 -1.50
N ALA A 114 -16.44 6.28 -1.86
CA ALA A 114 -15.49 5.85 -2.87
C ALA A 114 -14.70 4.61 -2.46
N CYS A 115 -14.24 4.55 -1.22
CA CYS A 115 -13.54 3.39 -0.66
C CYS A 115 -14.40 2.13 -0.70
N THR A 116 -15.69 2.25 -0.35
CA THR A 116 -16.64 1.13 -0.41
C THR A 116 -16.81 0.65 -1.85
N GLY A 117 -16.99 1.58 -2.80
CA GLY A 117 -17.09 1.25 -4.23
C GLY A 117 -15.81 0.59 -4.77
N LEU A 118 -14.63 1.14 -4.45
CA LEU A 118 -13.33 0.58 -4.84
C LEU A 118 -13.11 -0.82 -4.26
N THR A 119 -13.54 -1.05 -3.02
CA THR A 119 -13.48 -2.37 -2.38
C THR A 119 -14.42 -3.34 -3.09
N ALA A 120 -15.67 -2.96 -3.36
CA ALA A 120 -16.63 -3.80 -4.08
C ALA A 120 -16.12 -4.14 -5.49
N TRP A 121 -15.56 -3.17 -6.19
CA TRP A 121 -14.94 -3.37 -7.50
C TRP A 121 -13.77 -4.34 -7.43
N LEU A 122 -12.90 -4.18 -6.42
CA LEU A 122 -11.77 -5.09 -6.21
C LEU A 122 -12.23 -6.52 -5.90
N VAL A 123 -13.27 -6.69 -5.09
CA VAL A 123 -13.87 -8.02 -4.82
C VAL A 123 -14.36 -8.66 -6.12
N ARG A 124 -15.03 -7.90 -6.99
CA ARG A 124 -15.44 -8.40 -8.31
C ARG A 124 -14.24 -8.78 -9.18
N GLN A 125 -13.23 -7.92 -9.29
CA GLN A 125 -12.02 -8.24 -10.06
C GLN A 125 -11.31 -9.48 -9.52
N CYS A 126 -11.25 -9.64 -8.19
CA CYS A 126 -10.74 -10.86 -7.57
C CYS A 126 -11.57 -12.08 -8.00
N ASN A 127 -12.89 -11.99 -7.97
CA ASN A 127 -13.76 -13.08 -8.39
C ASN A 127 -13.57 -13.44 -9.87
N ASP A 128 -13.54 -12.44 -10.76
CA ASP A 128 -13.39 -12.62 -12.20
C ASP A 128 -12.01 -13.17 -12.57
N ALA A 129 -10.96 -12.81 -11.81
CA ALA A 129 -9.61 -13.35 -11.93
C ALA A 129 -9.40 -14.68 -11.17
N GLY A 130 -10.45 -15.26 -10.60
CA GLY A 130 -10.41 -16.55 -9.89
C GLY A 130 -9.64 -16.52 -8.57
N TRP A 131 -9.60 -15.38 -7.90
CA TRP A 131 -8.85 -15.14 -6.64
C TRP A 131 -7.41 -15.59 -6.76
N SER A 132 -6.77 -15.30 -7.90
CA SER A 132 -5.44 -15.80 -8.21
C SER A 132 -4.37 -14.75 -7.98
N THR A 133 -3.16 -15.22 -7.72
CA THR A 133 -1.94 -14.41 -7.73
C THR A 133 -0.92 -15.18 -8.55
N VAL A 134 -0.13 -14.48 -9.34
CA VAL A 134 0.85 -15.13 -10.23
C VAL A 134 2.23 -14.96 -9.64
N ALA A 135 2.90 -16.06 -9.36
CA ALA A 135 4.35 -16.05 -9.20
C ALA A 135 4.98 -15.99 -10.59
N ILE A 136 5.83 -14.98 -10.86
CA ILE A 136 6.60 -14.93 -12.11
C ILE A 136 7.75 -15.94 -12.03
N ASP A 137 7.62 -17.08 -12.71
CA ASP A 137 8.63 -18.08 -13.16
C ASP A 137 9.72 -18.60 -12.17
N PRO A 138 10.46 -19.69 -12.49
CA PRO A 138 10.55 -20.83 -11.60
C PRO A 138 11.33 -20.55 -10.30
N PRO A 139 10.93 -21.24 -9.23
CA PRO A 139 11.29 -20.94 -7.84
C PRO A 139 12.76 -21.14 -7.42
N SER A 140 13.69 -21.29 -8.37
CA SER A 140 15.12 -21.34 -8.08
C SER A 140 15.82 -19.98 -8.15
N THR A 141 15.26 -18.96 -8.80
CA THR A 141 16.03 -17.71 -9.09
C THR A 141 15.18 -16.44 -9.28
N SER A 142 14.54 -15.93 -8.22
CA SER A 142 14.07 -14.52 -8.18
C SER A 142 12.66 -14.19 -8.71
N GLY A 143 11.71 -15.11 -8.67
CA GLY A 143 10.31 -14.81 -9.03
C GLY A 143 9.63 -13.77 -8.14
N ALA A 144 8.63 -13.03 -8.66
CA ALA A 144 7.82 -12.05 -7.92
C ALA A 144 6.39 -12.55 -7.73
N PHE A 145 5.76 -12.16 -6.62
CA PHE A 145 4.35 -12.42 -6.37
C PHE A 145 3.52 -11.25 -6.87
N LEU A 146 2.72 -11.48 -7.92
CA LEU A 146 1.91 -10.46 -8.57
C LEU A 146 0.44 -10.64 -8.25
N PHE A 147 -0.23 -9.51 -8.06
CA PHE A 147 -1.67 -9.46 -7.81
C PHE A 147 -2.39 -9.26 -9.14
N THR A 148 -3.21 -10.22 -9.56
CA THR A 148 -3.83 -10.21 -10.90
C THR A 148 -5.10 -9.38 -10.98
N ALA A 149 -5.71 -9.09 -9.83
CA ALA A 149 -7.03 -8.49 -9.72
C ALA A 149 -7.01 -6.95 -9.69
N VAL A 150 -6.01 -6.31 -10.31
CA VAL A 150 -5.96 -4.85 -10.45
C VAL A 150 -5.82 -4.47 -11.92
N SER A 151 -6.65 -3.52 -12.36
CA SER A 151 -6.58 -2.90 -13.68
C SER A 151 -6.03 -1.47 -13.62
N ALA A 152 -5.65 -0.91 -14.77
CA ALA A 152 -5.11 0.46 -14.86
C ALA A 152 -6.15 1.49 -14.41
N GLU A 153 -7.41 1.24 -14.72
CA GLU A 153 -8.55 2.05 -14.30
C GLU A 153 -8.73 1.99 -12.79
N TRP A 154 -8.61 0.79 -12.18
CA TRP A 154 -8.69 0.64 -10.73
C TRP A 154 -7.55 1.41 -10.05
N ILE A 155 -6.32 1.25 -10.55
CA ILE A 155 -5.14 1.97 -10.04
C ILE A 155 -5.34 3.48 -10.13
N THR A 156 -5.84 3.98 -11.26
CA THR A 156 -6.10 5.41 -11.45
C THR A 156 -7.17 5.93 -10.49
N ALA A 157 -8.29 5.22 -10.37
CA ALA A 157 -9.37 5.56 -9.45
C ALA A 157 -8.88 5.56 -7.99
N HIS A 158 -8.13 4.53 -7.62
CA HIS A 158 -7.51 4.40 -6.31
C HIS A 158 -6.49 5.53 -6.04
N ALA A 159 -5.69 5.94 -7.03
CA ALA A 159 -4.74 7.03 -6.90
C ALA A 159 -5.43 8.37 -6.60
N ILE A 160 -6.50 8.70 -7.34
CA ILE A 160 -7.30 9.92 -7.11
C ILE A 160 -7.96 9.86 -5.73
N TYR A 161 -8.55 8.72 -5.37
CA TYR A 161 -9.11 8.48 -4.04
C TYR A 161 -8.08 8.70 -2.94
N ARG A 162 -6.90 8.07 -3.05
CA ARG A 162 -5.85 8.15 -2.04
C ARG A 162 -5.29 9.56 -1.91
N ALA A 163 -5.12 10.27 -3.02
CA ALA A 163 -4.69 11.68 -3.02
C ALA A 163 -5.66 12.56 -2.22
N ALA A 164 -6.97 12.33 -2.32
CA ALA A 164 -7.94 13.03 -1.49
C ALA A 164 -7.98 12.49 -0.05
N LEU A 165 -7.84 11.18 0.16
CA LEU A 165 -7.85 10.54 1.48
C LEU A 165 -6.76 11.10 2.40
N VAL A 166 -5.53 11.26 1.89
CA VAL A 166 -4.41 11.79 2.70
C VAL A 166 -4.58 13.27 3.07
N THR A 167 -5.58 13.96 2.52
CA THR A 167 -5.97 15.32 2.93
C THR A 167 -6.93 15.36 4.12
N LEU A 168 -7.47 14.21 4.55
CA LEU A 168 -8.34 14.15 5.71
C LEU A 168 -7.57 14.51 7.00
N PRO A 169 -8.24 15.09 8.01
CA PRO A 169 -7.57 15.50 9.24
C PRO A 169 -6.92 14.34 10.01
N ALA A 170 -7.39 13.10 9.77
CA ALA A 170 -6.83 11.87 10.32
C ALA A 170 -5.42 11.53 9.79
N PHE A 171 -4.93 12.17 8.72
CA PHE A 171 -3.63 11.91 8.13
C PHE A 171 -2.69 13.11 8.26
N ASP A 172 -1.41 12.84 8.55
CA ASP A 172 -0.35 13.80 8.29
C ASP A 172 -0.05 13.81 6.78
N TRP A 173 -0.75 14.67 6.04
CA TRP A 173 -0.54 14.88 4.61
C TRP A 173 0.92 14.99 4.22
N ALA A 174 1.72 15.76 4.98
CA ALA A 174 3.08 16.07 4.54
C ALA A 174 3.95 14.82 4.52
N ARG A 175 3.68 13.87 5.42
CA ARG A 175 4.35 12.56 5.44
C ARG A 175 3.79 11.58 4.42
N HIS A 176 2.50 11.67 4.08
CA HIS A 176 1.80 10.64 3.30
C HIS A 176 1.51 11.02 1.85
N VAL A 177 1.67 12.28 1.44
CA VAL A 177 1.43 12.74 0.05
C VAL A 177 2.26 11.99 -0.98
N GLY A 178 3.46 11.55 -0.61
CA GLY A 178 4.36 10.79 -1.49
C GLY A 178 3.99 9.32 -1.66
N LEU A 179 3.00 8.80 -0.94
CA LEU A 179 2.71 7.36 -0.91
C LEU A 179 2.28 6.81 -2.27
N GLU A 180 1.33 7.49 -2.92
CA GLU A 180 0.86 7.04 -4.24
C GLU A 180 1.93 7.22 -5.33
N PRO A 181 2.62 8.38 -5.44
CA PRO A 181 3.77 8.51 -6.34
C PRO A 181 4.84 7.44 -6.12
N ALA A 182 5.15 7.08 -4.87
CA ALA A 182 6.12 6.03 -4.56
C ALA A 182 5.64 4.65 -5.03
N SER A 183 4.36 4.33 -4.83
CA SER A 183 3.76 3.05 -5.26
C SER A 183 3.78 2.93 -6.79
N LEU A 184 3.40 3.99 -7.52
CA LEU A 184 3.45 4.02 -8.99
C LEU A 184 4.89 3.96 -9.52
N THR A 185 5.83 4.66 -8.88
CA THR A 185 7.25 4.63 -9.25
C THR A 185 7.81 3.22 -9.07
N LEU A 186 7.57 2.58 -7.93
CA LEU A 186 7.97 1.20 -7.67
C LEU A 186 7.31 0.22 -8.63
N THR A 187 6.04 0.42 -8.98
CA THR A 187 5.33 -0.39 -9.98
C THR A 187 6.09 -0.38 -11.31
N THR A 188 6.44 0.82 -11.79
CA THR A 188 7.18 1.00 -13.04
C THR A 188 8.60 0.42 -12.97
N LEU A 189 9.33 0.63 -11.87
CA LEU A 189 10.67 0.07 -11.68
C LEU A 189 10.65 -1.47 -11.66
N LEU A 190 9.71 -2.05 -10.93
CA LEU A 190 9.53 -3.51 -10.85
C LEU A 190 9.11 -4.07 -12.21
N TYR A 191 8.15 -3.43 -12.88
CA TYR A 191 7.74 -3.80 -14.23
C TYR A 191 8.94 -3.82 -15.18
N HIS A 192 9.76 -2.77 -15.22
CA HIS A 192 10.95 -2.75 -16.08
C HIS A 192 11.99 -3.80 -15.70
N TYR A 193 12.25 -4.00 -14.41
CA TYR A 193 13.18 -5.03 -13.94
C TYR A 193 12.74 -6.43 -14.39
N TYR A 194 11.47 -6.76 -14.21
CA TYR A 194 10.94 -8.08 -14.56
C TYR A 194 10.64 -8.25 -16.05
N ALA A 195 10.28 -7.19 -16.77
CA ALA A 195 10.03 -7.24 -18.21
C ALA A 195 11.31 -7.29 -19.06
N THR A 196 12.42 -6.71 -18.57
CA THR A 196 13.72 -6.75 -19.26
C THR A 196 14.51 -8.03 -18.97
N SER A 197 14.20 -8.68 -17.85
CA SER A 197 14.72 -10.01 -17.59
C SER A 197 13.91 -10.99 -18.45
N ALA A 198 14.57 -11.93 -19.14
CA ALA A 198 13.98 -12.79 -20.18
C ALA A 198 12.86 -13.74 -19.72
N TYR A 199 12.31 -13.51 -18.53
CA TYR A 199 11.45 -14.39 -17.74
C TYR A 199 9.96 -14.01 -17.80
N ALA A 200 9.59 -12.83 -18.33
CA ALA A 200 8.20 -12.38 -18.35
C ALA A 200 7.91 -11.47 -19.54
N PRO A 201 7.43 -12.00 -20.69
CA PRO A 201 7.02 -11.13 -21.78
C PRO A 201 5.90 -10.18 -21.30
N PRO A 202 5.93 -8.89 -21.68
CA PRO A 202 4.94 -7.89 -21.25
C PRO A 202 3.48 -8.30 -21.51
N SER A 203 3.25 -9.13 -22.54
CA SER A 203 1.93 -9.67 -22.87
C SER A 203 1.38 -10.64 -21.82
N GLN A 204 2.24 -11.29 -21.04
CA GLN A 204 1.86 -12.23 -19.97
C GLN A 204 1.78 -11.54 -18.61
N HIS A 205 2.57 -10.48 -18.39
CA HIS A 205 2.66 -9.75 -17.14
C HIS A 205 2.56 -8.24 -17.38
N PRO A 206 1.34 -7.72 -17.58
CA PRO A 206 1.15 -6.30 -17.83
C PRO A 206 1.44 -5.47 -16.56
N TRP A 207 1.72 -4.19 -16.76
CA TRP A 207 2.26 -3.27 -15.74
C TRP A 207 1.42 -3.22 -14.45
N GLU A 208 0.10 -3.31 -14.58
CA GLU A 208 -0.87 -3.21 -13.48
C GLU A 208 -0.64 -4.28 -12.42
N ARG A 209 -0.21 -5.49 -12.84
CA ARG A 209 -0.03 -6.62 -11.92
C ARG A 209 1.10 -6.42 -10.92
N TYR A 210 2.00 -5.49 -11.18
CA TYR A 210 3.09 -5.12 -10.27
C TYR A 210 2.65 -4.13 -9.19
N PHE A 211 1.48 -3.49 -9.34
CA PHE A 211 1.02 -2.46 -8.42
C PHE A 211 0.78 -3.01 -7.01
N GLY A 212 0.17 -4.20 -6.88
CA GLY A 212 -0.07 -4.81 -5.57
C GLY A 212 1.22 -5.07 -4.78
N LEU A 213 2.27 -5.54 -5.46
CA LEU A 213 3.60 -5.72 -4.86
C LEU A 213 4.22 -4.36 -4.49
N ALA A 214 4.16 -3.39 -5.39
CA ALA A 214 4.70 -2.05 -5.16
C ALA A 214 4.04 -1.34 -3.97
N ASP A 215 2.71 -1.41 -3.86
CA ASP A 215 1.95 -0.82 -2.75
C ASP A 215 2.25 -1.54 -1.42
N THR A 216 2.44 -2.87 -1.48
CA THR A 216 2.89 -3.68 -0.32
C THR A 216 4.32 -3.34 0.12
N LEU A 217 5.14 -2.75 -0.74
CA LEU A 217 6.44 -2.20 -0.35
C LEU A 217 6.28 -0.77 0.19
N ALA A 218 5.61 0.10 -0.55
CA ALA A 218 5.50 1.52 -0.22
C ALA A 218 4.73 1.76 1.09
N ALA A 219 3.52 1.23 1.24
CA ALA A 219 2.66 1.56 2.36
C ALA A 219 3.26 1.18 3.73
N PRO A 220 3.85 -0.02 3.92
CA PRO A 220 4.53 -0.36 5.17
C PRO A 220 5.76 0.49 5.45
N LEU A 221 6.52 0.90 4.43
CA LEU A 221 7.71 1.76 4.61
C LEU A 221 7.34 3.17 5.04
N PHE A 222 6.27 3.76 4.48
CA PHE A 222 5.74 5.04 4.95
C PHE A 222 5.28 4.95 6.41
N ALA A 223 4.56 3.87 6.76
CA ALA A 223 4.11 3.64 8.13
C ALA A 223 5.30 3.46 9.10
N ALA A 224 6.31 2.69 8.69
CA ALA A 224 7.53 2.46 9.45
C ALA A 224 8.33 3.75 9.65
N ALA A 225 8.61 4.48 8.56
CA ALA A 225 9.33 5.74 8.59
C ALA A 225 8.63 6.78 9.48
N SER A 226 7.29 6.88 9.39
CA SER A 226 6.51 7.76 10.26
C SER A 226 6.63 7.35 11.73
N SER A 227 6.50 6.05 12.04
CA SER A 227 6.54 5.55 13.43
C SER A 227 7.93 5.66 14.06
N LEU A 228 8.98 5.46 13.27
CA LEU A 228 10.36 5.67 13.69
C LEU A 228 10.66 7.15 13.88
N TYR A 229 10.15 8.00 13.00
CA TYR A 229 10.29 9.44 13.15
C TYR A 229 9.63 9.93 14.45
N ASP A 230 8.42 9.46 14.76
CA ASP A 230 7.73 9.82 16.00
C ASP A 230 8.46 9.27 17.25
N ALA A 231 9.10 8.10 17.15
CA ALA A 231 9.91 7.54 18.23
C ALA A 231 11.20 8.36 18.48
N LEU A 232 11.84 8.84 17.42
CA LEU A 232 13.10 9.60 17.49
C LEU A 232 12.89 11.07 17.83
N TYR A 233 11.73 11.64 17.47
CA TYR A 233 11.40 13.05 17.67
C TYR A 233 10.03 13.24 18.38
N PRO A 234 9.86 12.75 19.62
CA PRO A 234 8.57 12.72 20.31
C PRO A 234 7.99 14.08 20.71
N ALA A 235 8.70 15.20 20.47
CA ALA A 235 8.38 16.51 21.05
C ALA A 235 7.98 17.64 20.06
N THR A 236 7.91 17.40 18.75
CA THR A 236 7.83 18.51 17.77
C THR A 236 6.54 18.66 16.97
N LEU A 237 5.51 17.84 17.19
CA LEU A 237 4.29 17.93 16.39
C LEU A 237 3.03 18.00 17.24
N ASP A 238 2.72 19.23 17.65
CA ASP A 238 1.36 19.63 17.97
C ASP A 238 0.52 19.58 16.67
N ASN A 239 0.15 18.36 16.27
CA ASN A 239 -0.62 18.06 15.05
C ASN A 239 -2.07 18.56 15.12
N THR A 240 -2.49 19.11 16.27
CA THR A 240 -3.86 19.58 16.49
C THR A 240 -4.21 20.81 15.63
N SER A 241 -3.21 21.60 15.22
CA SER A 241 -3.42 22.85 14.46
C SER A 241 -3.48 22.67 12.94
N TRP A 242 -2.93 21.58 12.38
CA TRP A 242 -2.78 21.44 10.92
C TRP A 242 -3.95 20.71 10.23
N GLY A 243 -4.75 19.94 10.96
CA GLY A 243 -5.75 19.04 10.40
C GLY A 243 -7.16 19.63 10.22
N LYS A 244 -7.63 20.45 11.17
CA LYS A 244 -9.06 20.84 11.23
C LYS A 244 -9.45 21.98 10.27
N GLU A 245 -8.54 22.88 9.91
CA GLU A 245 -8.84 24.08 9.11
C GLU A 245 -8.07 24.18 7.79
N ARG A 246 -7.61 23.06 7.24
CA ARG A 246 -6.65 23.11 6.12
C ARG A 246 -7.24 23.56 4.79
N PHE A 247 -8.53 23.30 4.58
CA PHE A 247 -9.21 23.62 3.34
C PHE A 247 -10.45 24.45 3.62
N SER A 248 -10.63 25.49 2.82
CA SER A 248 -11.85 26.28 2.85
C SER A 248 -13.05 25.41 2.41
N PRO A 249 -14.29 25.75 2.83
CA PRO A 249 -15.48 24.98 2.47
C PRO A 249 -15.66 24.75 0.94
N PRO A 250 -15.32 25.70 0.05
CA PRO A 250 -15.34 25.45 -1.39
C PRO A 250 -14.36 24.37 -1.84
N VAL A 251 -13.13 24.36 -1.30
CA VAL A 251 -12.13 23.35 -1.65
C VAL A 251 -12.54 21.97 -1.14
N ASP A 252 -13.10 21.89 0.08
CA ASP A 252 -13.66 20.65 0.62
C ASP A 252 -14.78 20.11 -0.28
N ALA A 253 -15.65 20.97 -0.79
CA ALA A 253 -16.73 20.58 -1.70
C ALA A 253 -16.21 20.08 -3.05
N ILE A 254 -15.20 20.73 -3.64
CA ILE A 254 -14.60 20.30 -4.91
C ILE A 254 -13.94 18.93 -4.76
N LEU A 255 -13.16 18.73 -3.70
CA LEU A 255 -12.54 17.43 -3.41
C LEU A 255 -13.59 16.35 -3.15
N ALA A 256 -14.66 16.68 -2.42
CA ALA A 256 -15.76 15.77 -2.18
C ALA A 256 -16.45 15.34 -3.49
N LEU A 257 -16.71 16.28 -4.41
CA LEU A 257 -17.30 15.97 -5.72
C LEU A 257 -16.38 15.10 -6.58
N LEU A 258 -15.08 15.41 -6.61
CA LEU A 258 -14.09 14.60 -7.33
C LEU A 258 -14.10 13.15 -6.83
N VAL A 259 -14.04 12.97 -5.50
CA VAL A 259 -14.02 11.63 -4.89
C VAL A 259 -15.36 10.93 -5.02
N ALA A 260 -16.47 11.64 -4.94
CA ALA A 260 -17.80 11.07 -5.20
C ALA A 260 -17.90 10.56 -6.65
N GLY A 261 -17.32 11.28 -7.62
CA GLY A 261 -17.20 10.83 -9.01
C GLY A 261 -16.40 9.53 -9.14
N VAL A 262 -15.26 9.43 -8.45
CA VAL A 262 -14.47 8.19 -8.35
C VAL A 262 -15.31 7.05 -7.76
N GLY A 263 -16.06 7.33 -6.68
CA GLY A 263 -16.92 6.34 -6.06
C GLY A 263 -18.01 5.85 -7.00
N SER A 264 -18.73 6.75 -7.66
CA SER A 264 -19.76 6.39 -8.63
C SER A 264 -19.20 5.53 -9.76
N PHE A 265 -18.03 5.90 -10.30
CA PHE A 265 -17.33 5.09 -11.29
C PHE A 265 -17.00 3.70 -10.75
N ALA A 266 -16.40 3.59 -9.57
CA ALA A 266 -16.07 2.30 -8.96
C ALA A 266 -17.32 1.44 -8.71
N TRP A 267 -18.43 2.03 -8.27
CA TRP A 267 -19.71 1.32 -8.12
C TRP A 267 -20.24 0.80 -9.46
N THR A 268 -20.14 1.56 -10.56
CA THR A 268 -20.54 1.03 -11.87
C THR A 268 -19.71 -0.19 -12.27
N GLN A 269 -18.39 -0.13 -12.09
CA GLN A 269 -17.49 -1.25 -12.39
C GLN A 269 -17.75 -2.47 -11.49
N ALA A 270 -18.22 -2.25 -10.25
CA ALA A 270 -18.52 -3.33 -9.31
C ALA A 270 -19.82 -4.09 -9.63
N PHE A 271 -20.82 -3.47 -10.28
CA PHE A 271 -22.16 -4.05 -10.43
C PHE A 271 -22.74 -4.13 -11.85
N MET A 272 -22.06 -3.55 -12.85
CA MET A 272 -22.42 -3.66 -14.28
C MET A 272 -21.40 -4.54 -14.98
#